data_AF-A0A662U2B2-F1
#
_entry.id   AF-A0A662U2B2-F1
#
_cell.length_a   1.000
_cell.length_b   1.000
_cell.length_c   1.000
_cell.angle_alpha   90.00
_cell.angle_beta   90.00
_cell.angle_gamma   90.00
#
_symmetry.space_group_name_H-M   'P 1'
#
loop_
_entity.id
_entity.type
_entity.pdbx_description
1 polymer ?
#
loop_
_entity_poly.entity_id
_entity_poly.type
_entity_poly.pdbx_seq_one_letter_code
_entity_poly.pdbx_strand_id
1 'polypeptide(L)' 'YIEAILSKQTIHVYDVDVASYAEAVLKAKEEGLGVNDALALIFMEKLGISEIYSFDKDFDKIKWVKRIWK' A
#
# COMPACT_ATOMS: atom_id res chain seq x y z
N TYR A 1 13.11 12.48 -10.20
CA TYR A 1 11.84 11.77 -9.90
C TYR A 1 11.61 11.70 -8.39
N ILE A 2 12.50 11.06 -7.61
CA ILE A 2 12.36 10.95 -6.14
C ILE A 2 12.40 12.31 -5.43
N GLU A 3 13.34 13.18 -5.77
CA GLU A 3 13.44 14.55 -5.21
C GLU A 3 12.14 15.36 -5.34
N ALA A 4 11.42 15.21 -6.46
CA ALA A 4 10.17 15.91 -6.71
C ALA A 4 9.01 15.38 -5.85
N ILE A 5 9.07 14.11 -5.42
CA ILE A 5 8.10 13.52 -4.48
C ILE A 5 8.43 13.99 -3.06
N LEU A 6 9.70 13.90 -2.67
CA LEU A 6 10.17 14.25 -1.33
C LEU A 6 10.06 15.76 -1.01
N SER A 7 10.14 16.62 -2.03
CA SER A 7 10.02 18.08 -1.84
C SER A 7 8.57 18.58 -1.71
N LYS A 8 7.56 17.75 -2.00
CA LYS A 8 6.15 18.13 -1.90
C LYS A 8 5.60 17.91 -0.49
N GLN A 9 5.24 19.00 0.19
CA GLN A 9 4.60 18.95 1.51
C GLN A 9 3.25 18.23 1.54
N THR A 10 2.58 18.11 0.39
CA THR A 10 1.29 17.42 0.27
C THR A 10 1.42 15.91 0.09
N ILE A 11 2.66 15.39 -0.04
CA ILE A 11 2.91 13.95 -0.15
C ILE A 11 3.60 13.51 1.14
N HIS A 12 2.92 12.67 1.90
CA HIS A 12 3.50 12.04 3.09
C HIS A 12 4.18 10.73 2.66
N VAL A 13 5.48 10.61 2.94
CA VAL A 13 6.26 9.40 2.68
C VAL A 13 6.47 8.69 4.01
N TYR A 14 6.14 7.41 4.04
CA TYR A 14 6.26 6.57 5.23
C TYR A 14 7.43 5.61 5.07
N ASP A 15 8.27 5.53 6.09
CA ASP A 15 9.36 4.57 6.16
C ASP A 15 8.81 3.16 6.37
N VAL A 16 9.55 2.17 5.89
CA VAL A 16 9.26 0.75 6.05
C VAL A 16 10.42 0.08 6.76
N ASP A 17 10.11 -0.80 7.70
CA ASP A 17 11.11 -1.55 8.48
C ASP A 17 10.95 -3.07 8.29
N VAL A 18 11.87 -3.82 8.90
CA VAL A 18 11.87 -5.29 8.82
C VAL A 18 10.59 -5.89 9.41
N ALA A 19 10.05 -5.29 10.47
CA ALA A 19 8.81 -5.74 11.09
C ALA A 19 7.62 -5.57 10.14
N SER A 20 7.54 -4.43 9.45
CA SER A 20 6.50 -4.15 8.44
C SER A 20 6.55 -5.14 7.28
N TYR A 21 7.74 -5.51 6.82
CA TYR A 21 7.90 -6.53 5.79
C TYR A 21 7.57 -7.94 6.29
N ALA A 22 7.90 -8.27 7.54
CA ALA A 22 7.52 -9.56 8.13
C ALA A 22 5.99 -9.70 8.21
N GLU A 23 5.28 -8.64 8.62
CA GLU A 23 3.82 -8.56 8.60
C GLU A 23 3.28 -8.69 7.17
N ALA A 24 3.89 -8.01 6.21
CA ALA A 24 3.48 -8.05 4.80
C ALA A 24 3.62 -9.44 4.17
N VAL A 25 4.66 -10.21 4.53
CA VAL A 25 4.82 -11.60 4.05
C VAL A 25 3.67 -12.50 4.52
N LEU A 26 3.23 -12.32 5.77
CA LEU A 26 2.09 -13.08 6.31
C LEU A 26 0.79 -12.68 5.60
N LYS A 27 0.50 -11.38 5.51
CA LYS A 27 -0.72 -10.89 4.83
C LYS A 27 -0.74 -11.23 3.34
N ALA A 28 0.40 -11.19 2.65
CA ALA A 28 0.52 -11.59 1.25
C ALA A 28 0.10 -13.06 1.04
N LYS A 29 0.47 -13.94 1.97
CA LYS A 29 0.09 -15.35 1.93
C LYS A 29 -1.40 -15.55 2.24
N GLU A 30 -1.96 -14.78 3.16
CA GLU A 30 -3.38 -14.86 3.53
C GLU A 30 -4.31 -14.38 2.40
N GLU A 31 -3.96 -13.27 1.75
CA GLU A 31 -4.78 -12.61 0.73
C GLU A 31 -4.43 -13.04 -0.71
N GLY A 32 -3.34 -13.82 -0.88
CA GLY A 32 -2.85 -14.23 -2.21
C GLY A 32 -2.33 -13.07 -3.06
N LEU A 33 -1.60 -12.14 -2.43
CA LEU A 33 -1.06 -10.91 -3.03
C LEU A 33 0.47 -10.93 -3.12
N GLY A 34 1.03 -9.99 -3.89
CA GLY A 34 2.45 -9.66 -3.80
C GLY A 34 2.80 -9.04 -2.43
N VAL A 35 4.03 -9.23 -1.96
CA VAL A 35 4.48 -8.69 -0.66
C VAL A 35 4.35 -7.16 -0.60
N ASN A 36 4.62 -6.45 -1.70
CA ASN A 36 4.48 -5.00 -1.74
C ASN A 36 3.01 -4.54 -1.70
N ASP A 37 2.09 -5.29 -2.30
CA ASP A 37 0.66 -4.97 -2.24
C ASP A 37 0.11 -5.21 -0.83
N ALA A 38 0.52 -6.32 -0.20
CA ALA A 38 0.21 -6.58 1.20
C ALA A 38 0.78 -5.50 2.14
N LEU A 39 2.01 -5.02 1.88
CA LEU A 39 2.61 -3.91 2.62
C LEU A 39 1.79 -2.62 2.46
N ALA A 40 1.34 -2.31 1.23
CA ALA A 40 0.47 -1.18 0.99
C ALA A 40 -0.85 -1.29 1.77
N LEU A 41 -1.48 -2.47 1.79
CA LEU A 41 -2.69 -2.72 2.58
C LEU A 41 -2.48 -2.51 4.08
N ILE A 42 -1.35 -2.96 4.63
CA ILE A 42 -1.00 -2.76 6.04
C ILE A 42 -0.93 -1.27 6.39
N PHE A 43 -0.25 -0.48 5.57
CA PHE A 43 -0.16 0.96 5.80
C PHE A 43 -1.51 1.65 5.61
N MET A 44 -2.28 1.25 4.60
CA MET A 44 -3.63 1.76 4.38
C MET A 44 -4.55 1.49 5.58
N GLU A 45 -4.52 0.29 6.16
CA GLU A 45 -5.27 -0.04 7.38
C GLU A 45 -4.80 0.81 8.57
N LYS A 46 -3.48 0.89 8.82
CA LYS A 46 -2.89 1.68 9.92
C LYS A 46 -3.24 3.17 9.83
N LEU A 47 -3.39 3.69 8.62
CA LEU A 47 -3.68 5.11 8.35
C LEU A 47 -5.18 5.40 8.14
N GLY A 48 -6.04 4.38 8.12
CA GLY A 48 -7.47 4.54 7.85
C GLY A 48 -7.79 4.98 6.41
N ILE A 49 -6.95 4.60 5.44
CA ILE A 49 -7.08 4.97 4.02
C ILE A 49 -7.77 3.84 3.27
N SER A 50 -8.88 4.12 2.59
CA SER A 50 -9.62 3.12 1.79
C SER A 50 -9.47 3.29 0.28
N GLU A 51 -8.81 4.35 -0.20
CA GLU A 51 -8.61 4.61 -1.62
C GLU A 51 -7.14 4.47 -2.00
N ILE A 52 -6.85 3.71 -3.06
CA ILE A 52 -5.49 3.52 -3.56
C ILE A 52 -5.37 3.93 -5.03
N TYR A 53 -4.39 4.79 -5.34
CA TYR A 53 -3.99 5.04 -6.73
C TYR A 53 -3.00 3.97 -7.18
N SER A 54 -3.46 3.02 -7.99
CA SER A 54 -2.62 1.95 -8.53
C SER A 54 -3.13 1.45 -9.88
N PHE A 55 -2.19 0.99 -10.70
CA PHE A 55 -2.47 0.33 -11.98
C PHE A 55 -2.67 -1.18 -11.81
N ASP A 56 -2.31 -1.72 -10.64
CA ASP A 56 -2.48 -3.13 -10.34
C ASP A 56 -3.94 -3.44 -9.99
N LYS A 57 -4.53 -4.39 -10.70
CA LYS A 57 -5.92 -4.82 -10.51
C LYS A 57 -6.08 -5.76 -9.33
N ASP A 58 -4.99 -6.27 -8.74
CA ASP A 58 -5.07 -7.18 -7.60
C ASP A 58 -5.72 -6.51 -6.37
N PHE A 59 -5.63 -5.18 -6.25
CA PHE A 59 -6.35 -4.43 -5.22
C PHE A 59 -7.88 -4.47 -5.39
N ASP A 60 -8.41 -4.75 -6.60
CA ASP A 60 -9.85 -4.87 -6.83
C ASP A 60 -10.45 -6.11 -6.13
N LYS A 61 -9.61 -7.04 -5.65
CA LYS A 61 -10.02 -8.22 -4.88
C LYS A 61 -10.34 -7.89 -3.41
N ILE A 62 -9.86 -6.74 -2.91
CA ILE A 62 -9.90 -6.38 -1.49
C ILE A 62 -11.12 -5.51 -1.20
N LYS A 63 -12.12 -6.10 -0.52
CA LYS A 63 -13.47 -5.51 -0.39
C LYS A 63 -13.53 -4.11 0.21
N TRP A 64 -12.61 -3.78 1.12
CA TRP A 64 -12.58 -2.49 1.82
C TRP A 64 -11.76 -1.43 1.07
N VAL A 65 -11.08 -1.82 -0.01
CA VAL A 65 -10.24 -0.95 -0.82
C VAL A 65 -10.97 -0.56 -2.09
N LYS A 66 -10.90 0.72 -2.44
CA LYS A 66 -11.35 1.28 -3.71
C LYS A 66 -10.13 1.74 -4.50
N ARG A 67 -9.83 1.04 -5.60
CA ARG A 67 -8.78 1.48 -6.53
C ARG A 67 -9.26 2.66 -7.36
N ILE A 68 -8.55 3.79 -7.26
CA ILE A 68 -8.78 4.99 -8.07
C ILE A 68 -7.74 5.03 -9.19
N TRP A 69 -8.21 4.91 -10.43
CA TRP A 69 -7.38 4.87 -11.63
C TRP A 69 -8.12 5.63 -12.73
N LYS A 70 -7.38 6.32 -13.61
CA LYS A 70 -7.93 7.04 -14.76
C LYS A 70 -7.45 6.40 -16.06
#